data_AF-A0A8T3CG11-F1
#
_entry.id   AF-A0A8T3CG11-F1
#
_cell.length_a   1.000
_cell.length_b   1.000
_cell.length_c   1.000
_cell.angle_alpha   90.00
_cell.angle_beta   90.00
_cell.angle_gamma   90.00
#
_symmetry.space_group_name_H-M   'P 1'
#
loop_
_entity.id
_entity.type
_entity.pdbx_description
1 polymer ?
#
loop_
_entity_poly.entity_id
_entity_poly.type
_entity_poly.pdbx_seq_one_letter_code
_entity_poly.pdbx_strand_id
1 'polypeptide(L)'
;MVHSETDAGRNLSAAAARGKVAEVRRMLEEQRVHPDTVNEFGRTALQVMMMGSTSVACLLLEHGANANVQDRQGSRLRTTLPGPDSWTPSAFWCSSERQSTRPTTPALCPSTSPSGRATLMRKPIWIVTWRNKVYYTTLMSLDKWFQDLKETGETLVHVIKNCKTEHDLLRAMRERHQLLFDRHTSTRKTTSQLLNDLMQAEERVGQRLLGLQGEKSDAARGLEALEQDLQRSVAKNQTMEAELQFLQRELESLRSSEQEIQALQDEVDEDTTEVIPSAIYLAQLYYKVTKIKWEIDTEPGTLKGVHYGEDLASPITVDTTSQSKCAISDYLWSFVSTDW
;
A
#
# COMPACT_ATOMS: atom_id res chain seq x y z
N MET A 1 26.11 -25.21 26.80
CA MET A 1 25.53 -26.52 26.44
C MET A 1 25.12 -26.43 24.98
N VAL A 2 25.89 -27.04 24.09
CA VAL A 2 25.69 -26.98 22.63
C VAL A 2 24.60 -27.99 22.28
N HIS A 3 23.34 -27.57 22.22
CA HIS A 3 22.30 -28.35 21.56
C HIS A 3 22.24 -27.88 20.11
N SER A 4 22.87 -28.70 19.30
CA SER A 4 23.21 -28.51 17.91
C SER A 4 21.96 -28.43 17.04
N GLU A 5 21.98 -27.60 16.01
CA GLU A 5 20.92 -27.51 14.99
C GLU A 5 20.51 -28.89 14.42
N THR A 6 21.39 -29.89 14.50
CA THR A 6 21.13 -31.30 14.17
C THR A 6 20.09 -31.99 15.06
N ASP A 7 20.01 -31.67 16.36
CA ASP A 7 18.99 -32.24 17.26
C ASP A 7 17.61 -31.66 16.96
N ALA A 8 17.55 -30.36 16.62
CA ALA A 8 16.32 -29.69 16.20
C ALA A 8 15.78 -30.28 14.88
N GLY A 9 16.66 -30.50 13.89
CA GLY A 9 16.30 -31.14 12.62
C GLY A 9 15.83 -32.58 12.77
N ARG A 10 16.48 -33.38 13.64
CA ARG A 10 16.05 -34.76 13.97
C ARG A 10 14.65 -34.77 14.60
N ASN A 11 14.39 -33.90 15.56
CA ASN A 11 13.10 -33.84 16.25
C ASN A 11 11.96 -33.38 15.32
N LEU A 12 12.21 -32.35 14.49
CA LEU A 12 11.21 -31.83 13.55
C LEU A 12 10.85 -32.89 12.49
N SER A 13 11.87 -33.58 11.97
CA SER A 13 11.72 -34.69 11.04
C SER A 13 10.93 -35.86 11.63
N ALA A 14 11.21 -36.23 12.89
CA ALA A 14 10.51 -37.31 13.57
C ALA A 14 9.03 -36.98 13.85
N ALA A 15 8.72 -35.73 14.21
CA ALA A 15 7.35 -35.26 14.38
C ALA A 15 6.57 -35.28 13.05
N ALA A 16 7.20 -34.84 11.97
CA ALA A 16 6.62 -34.86 10.62
C ALA A 16 6.38 -36.29 10.11
N ALA A 17 7.32 -37.21 10.31
CA ALA A 17 7.20 -38.62 9.91
C ALA A 17 6.06 -39.36 10.65
N ARG A 18 5.73 -38.91 11.87
CA ARG A 18 4.61 -39.44 12.67
C ARG A 18 3.28 -38.71 12.44
N GLY A 19 3.25 -37.67 11.60
CA GLY A 19 2.05 -36.89 11.31
C GLY A 19 1.57 -36.01 12.47
N LYS A 20 2.41 -35.71 13.46
CA LYS A 20 2.02 -34.97 14.66
C LYS A 20 1.99 -33.46 14.43
N VAL A 21 0.91 -32.97 13.84
CA VAL A 21 0.73 -31.55 13.44
C VAL A 21 0.99 -30.57 14.58
N ALA A 22 0.49 -30.84 15.80
CA ALA A 22 0.66 -29.95 16.95
C ALA A 22 2.12 -29.83 17.40
N GLU A 23 2.89 -30.93 17.30
CA GLU A 23 4.30 -30.94 17.67
C GLU A 23 5.14 -30.20 16.63
N VAL A 24 4.84 -30.38 15.33
CA VAL A 24 5.48 -29.62 14.24
C VAL A 24 5.18 -28.12 14.36
N ARG A 25 3.93 -27.73 14.66
CA ARG A 25 3.54 -26.34 14.90
C ARG A 25 4.35 -25.71 16.02
N ARG A 26 4.38 -26.39 17.17
CA ARG A 26 5.10 -25.93 18.37
C ARG A 26 6.59 -25.69 18.08
N MET A 27 7.21 -26.56 17.30
CA MET A 27 8.63 -26.44 16.95
C MET A 27 8.93 -25.28 15.98
N LEU A 28 8.03 -24.99 15.04
CA LEU A 28 8.21 -23.91 14.08
C LEU A 28 7.87 -22.53 14.69
N GLU A 29 6.82 -22.46 15.51
CA GLU A 29 6.33 -21.21 16.09
C GLU A 29 7.05 -20.83 17.39
N GLU A 30 7.18 -21.76 18.36
CA GLU A 30 7.73 -21.46 19.68
C GLU A 30 9.26 -21.59 19.71
N GLN A 31 9.79 -22.66 19.10
CA GLN A 31 11.23 -22.95 19.11
C GLN A 31 11.97 -22.31 17.93
N ARG A 32 11.25 -21.64 17.02
CA ARG A 32 11.77 -20.96 15.82
C ARG A 32 12.74 -21.83 15.01
N VAL A 33 12.49 -23.13 14.95
CA VAL A 33 13.29 -24.06 14.14
C VAL A 33 13.02 -23.77 12.67
N HIS A 34 14.07 -23.67 11.86
CA HIS A 34 13.91 -23.46 10.42
C HIS A 34 13.26 -24.70 9.78
N PRO A 35 12.23 -24.56 8.93
CA PRO A 35 11.54 -25.72 8.36
C PRO A 35 12.43 -26.58 7.45
N ASP A 36 13.48 -25.99 6.87
CA ASP A 36 14.49 -26.71 6.05
C ASP A 36 15.66 -27.28 6.88
N THR A 37 15.60 -27.26 8.21
CA THR A 37 16.64 -27.91 9.02
C THR A 37 16.69 -29.40 8.70
N VAL A 38 17.88 -29.86 8.31
CA VAL A 38 18.10 -31.25 7.93
C VAL A 38 18.31 -32.13 9.16
N ASN A 39 17.82 -33.37 9.09
CA ASN A 39 18.13 -34.40 10.08
C ASN A 39 19.52 -35.02 9.88
N GLU A 40 19.85 -36.01 10.71
CA GLU A 40 21.10 -36.79 10.63
C GLU A 40 21.31 -37.51 9.28
N PHE A 41 20.26 -37.68 8.49
CA PHE A 41 20.29 -38.27 7.14
C PHE A 41 20.40 -37.21 6.03
N GLY A 42 20.49 -35.92 6.37
CA GLY A 42 20.53 -34.83 5.41
C GLY A 42 19.18 -34.52 4.74
N ARG A 43 18.07 -34.96 5.34
CA ARG A 43 16.71 -34.78 4.80
C ARG A 43 15.92 -33.73 5.57
N THR A 44 15.10 -32.97 4.86
CA THR A 44 14.19 -31.98 5.46
C THR A 44 12.92 -32.63 5.99
N ALA A 45 12.24 -31.99 6.94
CA ALA A 45 10.99 -32.48 7.51
C ALA A 45 9.91 -32.73 6.44
N LEU A 46 9.90 -31.90 5.38
CA LEU A 46 8.99 -32.03 4.25
C LEU A 46 9.25 -33.31 3.41
N GLN A 47 10.50 -33.79 3.36
CA GLN A 47 10.87 -35.01 2.64
C GLN A 47 10.50 -36.30 3.40
N VAL A 48 10.50 -36.25 4.73
CA VAL A 48 10.28 -37.42 5.60
C VAL A 48 8.89 -37.46 6.22
N MET A 49 8.04 -36.46 5.95
CA MET A 49 6.70 -36.41 6.52
C MET A 49 5.85 -37.63 6.12
N MET A 50 4.88 -37.98 6.98
CA MET A 50 3.95 -39.07 6.69
C MET A 50 3.22 -38.82 5.37
N MET A 51 3.37 -39.74 4.42
CA MET A 51 2.67 -39.69 3.14
C MET A 51 1.16 -39.60 3.37
N GLY A 52 0.52 -38.55 2.84
CA GLY A 52 -0.91 -38.29 3.00
C GLY A 52 -1.29 -37.32 4.14
N SER A 53 -0.33 -36.87 4.97
CA SER A 53 -0.59 -35.85 6.00
C SER A 53 -0.54 -34.43 5.41
N THR A 54 -1.63 -34.02 4.77
CA THR A 54 -1.78 -32.69 4.15
C THR A 54 -1.58 -31.55 5.15
N SER A 55 -2.06 -31.70 6.39
CA SER A 55 -1.92 -30.68 7.43
C SER A 55 -0.47 -30.39 7.82
N VAL A 56 0.39 -31.41 7.85
CA VAL A 56 1.82 -31.23 8.13
C VAL A 56 2.51 -30.56 6.94
N ALA A 57 2.15 -30.94 5.71
CA ALA A 57 2.69 -30.34 4.49
C ALA A 57 2.35 -28.85 4.38
N CYS A 58 1.09 -28.48 4.61
CA CYS A 58 0.66 -27.08 4.59
C CYS A 58 1.41 -26.27 5.65
N LEU A 59 1.50 -26.79 6.87
CA LEU A 59 2.11 -26.08 7.99
C LEU A 59 3.61 -25.82 7.77
N LEU A 60 4.34 -26.77 7.17
CA LEU A 60 5.74 -26.58 6.79
C LEU A 60 5.89 -25.54 5.67
N LEU A 61 5.05 -25.59 4.62
CA LEU A 61 5.11 -24.65 3.50
C LEU A 61 4.71 -23.23 3.89
N GLU A 62 3.71 -23.07 4.77
CA GLU A 62 3.30 -21.78 5.32
C GLU A 62 4.44 -21.10 6.08
N HIS A 63 5.29 -21.89 6.76
CA HIS A 63 6.45 -21.40 7.48
C HIS A 63 7.71 -21.26 6.60
N GLY A 64 7.59 -21.42 5.28
CA GLY A 64 8.67 -21.18 4.33
C GLY A 64 9.54 -22.38 3.97
N ALA A 65 9.08 -23.62 4.22
CA ALA A 65 9.79 -24.83 3.79
C ALA A 65 10.02 -24.83 2.26
N ASN A 66 11.24 -25.09 1.83
CA ASN A 66 11.57 -25.19 0.42
C ASN A 66 11.28 -26.60 -0.10
N ALA A 67 10.29 -26.70 -0.99
CA ALA A 67 9.92 -27.96 -1.64
C ALA A 67 10.99 -28.53 -2.59
N ASN A 68 12.03 -27.75 -2.91
CA ASN A 68 13.03 -28.10 -3.93
C ASN A 68 14.37 -28.62 -3.37
N VAL A 69 14.48 -28.84 -2.05
CA VAL A 69 15.74 -29.33 -1.44
C VAL A 69 16.07 -30.72 -1.96
N GLN A 70 17.33 -30.94 -2.38
CA GLN A 70 17.83 -32.21 -2.91
C GLN A 70 18.36 -33.13 -1.79
N ASP A 71 18.16 -34.44 -1.92
CA ASP A 71 18.79 -35.44 -1.05
C ASP A 71 20.29 -35.62 -1.43
N ARG A 72 21.14 -36.03 -0.48
CA ARG A 72 22.60 -36.23 -0.62
C ARG A 72 22.98 -37.26 -1.70
N GLN A 73 22.03 -38.10 -2.12
CA GLN A 73 22.20 -39.09 -3.18
C GLN A 73 21.87 -38.56 -4.59
N GLY A 74 21.64 -37.25 -4.78
CA GLY A 74 21.36 -36.68 -6.10
C GLY A 74 20.01 -37.11 -6.69
N SER A 75 19.21 -37.87 -5.93
CA SER A 75 17.83 -38.17 -6.30
C SER A 75 16.99 -36.93 -6.01
N ARG A 76 16.80 -36.12 -7.05
CA ARG A 76 15.70 -35.15 -7.14
C ARG A 76 14.45 -35.88 -6.63
N LEU A 77 13.71 -35.31 -5.67
CA LEU A 77 12.31 -35.67 -5.49
C LEU A 77 11.68 -35.46 -6.86
N ARG A 78 11.51 -36.53 -7.65
CA ARG A 78 10.86 -36.47 -8.96
C ARG A 78 9.36 -36.39 -8.70
N THR A 79 8.91 -35.32 -8.03
CA THR A 79 7.74 -34.62 -8.53
C THR A 79 8.13 -34.19 -9.93
N THR A 80 7.58 -34.86 -10.93
CA THR A 80 7.82 -34.53 -12.34
C THR A 80 7.27 -33.13 -12.61
N LEU A 81 8.12 -32.12 -12.44
CA LEU A 81 7.99 -30.82 -13.05
C LEU A 81 9.32 -30.54 -13.78
N PRO A 82 9.32 -30.33 -15.11
CA PRO A 82 10.51 -29.85 -15.79
C PRO A 82 10.68 -28.36 -15.48
N GLY A 83 11.91 -27.98 -15.11
CA GLY A 83 12.32 -26.60 -14.87
C GLY A 83 12.66 -25.87 -16.17
N PRO A 84 13.73 -25.08 -16.17
CA PRO A 84 13.84 -23.81 -15.45
C PRO A 84 14.14 -22.70 -16.47
N ASP A 85 13.53 -21.52 -16.33
CA ASP A 85 14.16 -20.27 -16.77
C ASP A 85 13.51 -19.08 -16.05
N SER A 86 14.36 -18.36 -15.31
CA SER A 86 14.16 -17.06 -14.65
C SER A 86 13.15 -16.98 -13.49
N TRP A 87 13.62 -17.28 -12.27
CA TRP A 87 13.20 -16.53 -11.08
C TRP A 87 14.45 -15.92 -10.44
N THR A 88 14.65 -14.63 -10.68
CA THR A 88 15.38 -13.77 -9.76
C THR A 88 14.45 -13.43 -8.57
N PRO A 89 14.99 -13.23 -7.36
CA PRO A 89 14.20 -12.99 -6.15
C PRO A 89 13.94 -11.50 -5.97
N SER A 90 12.69 -11.06 -6.14
CA SER A 90 12.21 -9.75 -5.69
C SER A 90 10.68 -9.77 -5.54
N ALA A 91 10.21 -10.05 -4.32
CA ALA A 91 9.07 -9.38 -3.67
C ALA A 91 8.64 -10.23 -2.46
N PHE A 92 8.44 -9.56 -1.33
CA PHE A 92 8.07 -10.09 -0.02
C PHE A 92 9.21 -10.63 0.84
N TRP A 93 10.13 -9.73 1.18
CA TRP A 93 10.37 -9.47 2.60
C TRP A 93 10.49 -7.96 2.84
N CYS A 94 9.91 -7.56 3.98
CA CYS A 94 10.09 -6.31 4.70
C CYS A 94 9.24 -5.08 4.30
N SER A 95 8.18 -4.87 5.09
CA SER A 95 7.83 -3.53 5.57
C SER A 95 7.88 -3.51 7.10
N SER A 96 9.09 -3.27 7.62
CA SER A 96 9.35 -2.25 8.64
C SER A 96 10.83 -1.91 8.59
N GLU A 97 11.17 -0.74 8.05
CA GLU A 97 11.77 0.37 8.81
C GLU A 97 12.01 1.54 7.84
N ARG A 98 12.19 2.72 8.40
CA ARG A 98 11.96 4.04 7.82
C ARG A 98 13.30 4.71 7.42
N GLN A 99 13.18 5.67 6.48
CA GLN A 99 14.01 6.88 6.28
C GLN A 99 15.03 6.96 5.12
N SER A 100 14.72 7.94 4.24
CA SER A 100 15.60 9.02 3.74
C SER A 100 16.37 8.90 2.41
N THR A 101 15.88 9.72 1.46
CA THR A 101 16.59 10.58 0.47
C THR A 101 17.30 9.99 -0.77
N ARG A 102 16.61 10.18 -1.91
CA ARG A 102 16.97 10.43 -3.35
C ARG A 102 18.41 10.95 -3.68
N PRO A 103 18.79 11.11 -4.98
CA PRO A 103 18.64 10.23 -6.18
C PRO A 103 19.93 10.23 -7.08
N THR A 104 19.96 9.52 -8.22
CA THR A 104 20.34 9.98 -9.60
C THR A 104 20.45 8.78 -10.58
N THR A 105 19.89 8.97 -11.77
CA THR A 105 19.72 8.12 -12.98
C THR A 105 21.04 7.87 -13.79
N PRO A 106 21.03 7.27 -15.01
CA PRO A 106 20.52 5.96 -15.46
C PRO A 106 21.53 5.23 -16.41
N ALA A 107 21.38 3.93 -16.71
CA ALA A 107 21.99 3.34 -17.93
C ALA A 107 21.42 1.99 -18.38
N LEU A 108 20.86 2.02 -19.61
CA LEU A 108 20.94 1.05 -20.70
C LEU A 108 20.51 -0.42 -20.55
N CYS A 109 19.43 -0.76 -21.26
CA CYS A 109 19.20 -2.07 -21.87
C CYS A 109 20.18 -2.33 -23.04
N PRO A 110 20.34 -3.59 -23.48
CA PRO A 110 19.67 -3.93 -24.73
C PRO A 110 19.03 -5.34 -24.82
N SER A 111 17.91 -5.33 -25.54
CA SER A 111 17.24 -6.34 -26.37
C SER A 111 17.67 -7.82 -26.33
N THR A 112 16.68 -8.70 -26.17
CA THR A 112 16.29 -9.68 -27.21
C THR A 112 14.93 -10.30 -26.87
N SER A 113 13.93 -10.12 -27.73
CA SER A 113 12.78 -11.03 -27.83
C SER A 113 13.22 -12.25 -28.66
N PRO A 114 12.65 -13.45 -28.45
CA PRO A 114 11.41 -13.75 -29.17
C PRO A 114 10.45 -14.75 -28.50
N SER A 115 9.22 -14.71 -29.01
CA SER A 115 8.29 -15.83 -29.15
C SER A 115 7.51 -16.28 -27.91
N GLY A 116 6.19 -16.27 -28.08
CA GLY A 116 5.25 -16.59 -27.04
C GLY A 116 5.31 -18.04 -26.58
N ARG A 117 4.78 -18.26 -25.37
CA ARG A 117 4.26 -19.55 -24.94
C ARG A 117 3.33 -19.37 -23.75
N ALA A 118 2.08 -19.71 -24.01
CA ALA A 118 1.19 -20.50 -23.16
C ALA A 118 1.16 -20.16 -21.66
N THR A 119 0.07 -19.51 -21.27
CA THR A 119 -0.57 -19.56 -19.96
C THR A 119 -0.65 -21.02 -19.49
N LEU A 120 0.38 -21.49 -18.79
CA LEU A 120 0.44 -22.82 -18.21
C LEU A 120 -0.49 -22.83 -17.00
N MET A 121 -1.70 -23.37 -17.23
CA MET A 121 -2.60 -23.86 -16.20
C MET A 121 -1.80 -24.46 -15.05
N ARG A 122 -1.87 -23.81 -13.89
CA ARG A 122 -1.53 -24.43 -12.60
C ARG A 122 -2.42 -25.66 -12.46
N LYS A 123 -1.90 -26.83 -12.80
CA LYS A 123 -2.63 -28.09 -12.64
C LYS A 123 -2.79 -28.35 -11.15
N PRO A 124 -4.01 -28.34 -10.62
CA PRO A 124 -4.23 -28.41 -9.18
C PRO A 124 -3.90 -29.81 -8.66
N ILE A 125 -3.52 -29.85 -7.38
CA ILE A 125 -3.27 -31.01 -6.50
C ILE A 125 -4.34 -32.13 -6.63
N TRP A 126 -5.50 -31.81 -7.19
CA TRP A 126 -6.62 -32.70 -7.51
C TRP A 126 -6.29 -33.91 -8.40
N ILE A 127 -5.40 -33.78 -9.40
CA ILE A 127 -5.05 -34.93 -10.28
C ILE A 127 -4.35 -36.06 -9.50
N VAL A 128 -3.58 -35.70 -8.46
CA VAL A 128 -2.86 -36.65 -7.62
C VAL A 128 -3.80 -37.33 -6.62
N THR A 129 -4.78 -36.61 -6.08
CA THR A 129 -5.83 -37.20 -5.24
C THR A 129 -6.77 -38.09 -6.04
N TRP A 130 -7.07 -37.75 -7.30
CA TRP A 130 -7.91 -38.55 -8.19
C TRP A 130 -7.30 -39.92 -8.50
N ARG A 131 -6.01 -39.96 -8.91
CA ARG A 131 -5.32 -41.25 -9.18
C ARG A 131 -5.21 -42.13 -7.94
N ASN A 132 -4.97 -41.55 -6.76
CA ASN A 132 -4.93 -42.31 -5.51
C ASN A 132 -6.32 -42.85 -5.13
N LYS A 133 -7.37 -42.02 -5.17
CA LYS A 133 -8.73 -42.44 -4.78
C LYS A 133 -9.28 -43.55 -5.69
N VAL A 134 -9.06 -43.46 -7.00
CA VAL A 134 -9.44 -44.48 -7.99
C VAL A 134 -8.66 -45.79 -7.78
N TYR A 135 -7.38 -45.72 -7.42
CA TYR A 135 -6.59 -46.91 -7.07
C TYR A 135 -7.12 -47.59 -5.80
N TYR A 136 -7.47 -46.84 -4.75
CA TYR A 136 -7.99 -47.44 -3.51
C TYR A 136 -9.40 -48.03 -3.67
N THR A 137 -10.30 -47.43 -4.45
CA THR A 137 -11.66 -47.99 -4.65
C THR A 137 -11.65 -49.25 -5.53
N THR A 138 -10.78 -49.28 -6.53
CA THR A 138 -10.60 -50.48 -7.36
C THR A 138 -9.93 -51.62 -6.59
N LEU A 139 -8.91 -51.34 -5.77
CA LEU A 139 -8.29 -52.34 -4.90
C LEU A 139 -9.26 -52.90 -3.86
N MET A 140 -10.05 -52.04 -3.20
CA MET A 140 -11.04 -52.46 -2.20
C MET A 140 -12.20 -53.27 -2.82
N SER A 141 -12.56 -52.96 -4.07
CA SER A 141 -13.55 -53.74 -4.83
C SER A 141 -13.00 -55.12 -5.22
N LEU A 142 -11.71 -55.20 -5.56
CA LEU A 142 -11.03 -56.46 -5.87
C LEU A 142 -10.92 -57.37 -4.64
N ASP A 143 -10.58 -56.80 -3.48
CA ASP A 143 -10.44 -57.54 -2.22
C ASP A 143 -11.79 -58.13 -1.78
N LYS A 144 -12.88 -57.37 -1.98
CA LYS A 144 -14.25 -57.84 -1.76
C LYS A 144 -14.65 -58.96 -2.73
N TRP A 145 -14.20 -58.91 -3.98
CA TRP A 145 -14.39 -60.00 -4.95
C TRP A 145 -13.66 -61.28 -4.54
N PHE A 146 -12.42 -61.18 -4.05
CA PHE A 146 -11.66 -62.34 -3.55
C PHE A 146 -12.32 -62.98 -2.33
N GLN A 147 -12.85 -62.17 -1.41
CA GLN A 147 -13.55 -62.66 -0.23
C GLN A 147 -14.87 -63.37 -0.59
N ASP A 148 -15.64 -62.78 -1.51
CA ASP A 148 -16.88 -63.39 -2.03
C ASP A 148 -16.60 -64.72 -2.76
N LEU A 149 -15.52 -64.77 -3.55
CA LEU A 149 -15.10 -65.99 -4.26
C LEU A 149 -14.66 -67.09 -3.29
N LYS A 150 -14.01 -66.72 -2.17
CA LYS A 150 -13.61 -67.66 -1.13
C LYS A 150 -14.83 -68.23 -0.38
N GLU A 151 -15.74 -67.36 0.05
CA GLU A 151 -16.98 -67.76 0.74
C GLU A 151 -17.85 -68.67 -0.14
N THR A 152 -17.89 -68.38 -1.44
CA THR A 152 -18.61 -69.23 -2.40
C THR A 152 -17.92 -70.58 -2.58
N GLY A 153 -16.58 -70.61 -2.70
CA GLY A 153 -15.81 -71.85 -2.69
C GLY A 153 -16.10 -72.72 -1.46
N GLU A 154 -16.15 -72.13 -0.26
CA GLU A 154 -16.47 -72.84 0.99
C GLU A 154 -17.90 -73.40 1.00
N THR A 155 -18.89 -72.61 0.56
CA THR A 155 -20.28 -73.10 0.45
C THR A 155 -20.46 -74.15 -0.63
N LEU A 156 -19.71 -74.07 -1.73
CA LEU A 156 -19.72 -75.06 -2.80
C LEU A 156 -19.13 -76.38 -2.32
N VAL A 157 -18.05 -76.36 -1.54
CA VAL A 157 -17.49 -77.54 -0.87
C VAL A 157 -18.51 -78.17 0.09
N HIS A 158 -19.29 -77.36 0.82
CA HIS A 158 -20.36 -77.85 1.68
C HIS A 158 -21.49 -78.54 0.88
N VAL A 159 -21.87 -78.00 -0.27
CA VAL A 159 -22.85 -78.63 -1.17
C VAL A 159 -22.30 -79.93 -1.77
N ILE A 160 -21.03 -79.96 -2.17
CA ILE A 160 -20.34 -81.18 -2.66
C ILE A 160 -20.37 -82.30 -1.61
N LYS A 161 -20.16 -81.98 -0.33
CA LYS A 161 -20.16 -82.97 0.75
C LYS A 161 -21.55 -83.56 1.05
N ASN A 162 -22.63 -82.84 0.73
CA ASN A 162 -23.98 -83.19 1.15
C ASN A 162 -24.90 -83.64 0.00
N CYS A 163 -24.50 -83.50 -1.27
CA CYS A 163 -25.29 -83.93 -2.42
C CYS A 163 -25.21 -85.44 -2.65
N LYS A 164 -26.37 -86.07 -2.86
CA LYS A 164 -26.49 -87.53 -3.10
C LYS A 164 -26.45 -87.92 -4.59
N THR A 165 -26.64 -86.98 -5.51
CA THR A 165 -26.60 -87.21 -6.97
C THR A 165 -25.82 -86.11 -7.69
N GLU A 166 -25.17 -86.45 -8.81
CA GLU A 166 -24.37 -85.51 -9.62
C GLU A 166 -25.24 -84.42 -10.29
N HIS A 167 -26.50 -84.73 -10.60
CA HIS A 167 -27.41 -83.79 -11.25
C HIS A 167 -27.84 -82.63 -10.33
N ASP A 168 -28.10 -82.94 -9.05
CA ASP A 168 -28.45 -81.92 -8.04
C ASP A 168 -27.25 -81.01 -7.72
N LEU A 169 -26.04 -81.57 -7.74
CA LEU A 169 -24.79 -80.84 -7.58
C LEU A 169 -24.59 -79.82 -8.71
N LEU A 170 -24.74 -80.26 -9.97
CA LEU A 170 -24.55 -79.40 -11.14
C LEU A 170 -25.60 -78.28 -11.22
N ARG A 171 -26.83 -78.55 -10.77
CA ARG A 171 -27.89 -77.53 -10.69
C ARG A 171 -27.58 -76.47 -9.63
N ALA A 172 -27.25 -76.89 -8.41
CA ALA A 172 -26.91 -75.97 -7.31
C ALA A 172 -25.67 -75.12 -7.62
N MET A 173 -24.65 -75.73 -8.26
CA MET A 173 -23.48 -75.01 -8.77
C MET A 173 -23.88 -73.92 -9.77
N ARG A 174 -24.70 -74.27 -10.77
CA ARG A 174 -25.13 -73.32 -11.81
C ARG A 174 -25.91 -72.15 -11.23
N GLU A 175 -26.88 -72.41 -10.35
CA GLU A 175 -27.68 -71.38 -9.69
C GLU A 175 -26.82 -70.42 -8.86
N ARG A 176 -25.84 -70.95 -8.12
CA ARG A 176 -24.93 -70.13 -7.31
C ARG A 176 -24.00 -69.27 -8.15
N HIS A 177 -23.45 -69.82 -9.24
CA HIS A 177 -22.64 -69.04 -10.19
C HIS A 177 -23.46 -67.92 -10.85
N GLN A 178 -24.72 -68.19 -11.20
CA GLN A 178 -25.62 -67.18 -11.76
C GLN A 178 -25.88 -66.04 -10.77
N LEU A 179 -26.17 -66.36 -9.50
CA LEU A 179 -26.38 -65.36 -8.45
C LEU A 179 -25.16 -64.45 -8.23
N LEU A 180 -23.95 -65.03 -8.23
CA LEU A 180 -22.72 -64.25 -8.11
C LEU A 180 -22.51 -63.33 -9.30
N PHE A 181 -22.73 -63.84 -10.50
CA PHE A 181 -22.62 -63.05 -11.71
C PHE A 181 -23.60 -61.87 -11.72
N ASP A 182 -24.84 -62.11 -11.31
CA ASP A 182 -25.88 -61.07 -11.22
C ASP A 182 -25.54 -60.02 -10.15
N ARG A 183 -25.02 -60.45 -9.00
CA ARG A 183 -24.55 -59.56 -7.92
C ARG A 183 -23.35 -58.71 -8.35
N HIS A 184 -22.37 -59.31 -9.03
CA HIS A 184 -21.23 -58.57 -9.58
C HIS A 184 -21.63 -57.60 -10.66
N THR A 185 -22.52 -58.00 -11.56
CA THR A 185 -23.03 -57.13 -12.61
C THR A 185 -23.79 -55.94 -12.02
N SER A 186 -24.60 -56.17 -10.99
CA SER A 186 -25.33 -55.11 -10.27
C SER A 186 -24.37 -54.16 -9.54
N THR A 187 -23.38 -54.70 -8.83
CA THR A 187 -22.37 -53.89 -8.13
C THR A 187 -21.58 -53.04 -9.12
N ARG A 188 -21.10 -53.64 -10.22
CA ARG A 188 -20.37 -52.92 -11.29
C ARG A 188 -21.19 -51.77 -11.87
N LYS A 189 -22.50 -51.98 -12.09
CA LYS A 189 -23.42 -50.94 -12.56
C LYS A 189 -23.53 -49.81 -11.54
N THR A 190 -23.76 -50.11 -10.26
CA THR A 190 -23.84 -49.08 -9.21
C THR A 190 -22.54 -48.30 -9.05
N THR A 191 -21.37 -48.96 -9.08
CA THR A 191 -20.08 -48.27 -8.98
C THR A 191 -19.79 -47.41 -10.20
N SER A 192 -20.18 -47.86 -11.39
CA SER A 192 -20.03 -47.06 -12.62
C SER A 192 -20.92 -45.82 -12.59
N GLN A 193 -22.14 -45.95 -12.06
CA GLN A 193 -23.05 -44.82 -11.90
C GLN A 193 -22.49 -43.80 -10.90
N LEU A 194 -22.04 -44.26 -9.73
CA LEU A 194 -21.41 -43.39 -8.71
C LEU A 194 -20.17 -42.67 -9.24
N LEU A 195 -19.35 -43.34 -10.06
CA LEU A 195 -18.19 -42.72 -10.68
C LEU A 195 -18.61 -41.63 -11.68
N ASN A 196 -19.66 -41.87 -12.46
CA ASN A 196 -20.19 -40.87 -13.39
C ASN A 196 -20.77 -39.65 -12.64
N ASP A 197 -21.55 -39.89 -11.58
CA ASP A 197 -22.12 -38.83 -10.76
C ASP A 197 -21.01 -38.00 -10.08
N LEU A 198 -19.95 -38.65 -9.60
CA LEU A 198 -18.77 -37.99 -9.04
C LEU A 198 -18.06 -37.13 -10.09
N MET A 199 -17.80 -37.69 -11.27
CA MET A 199 -17.15 -36.98 -12.37
C MET A 199 -17.95 -35.73 -12.77
N GLN A 200 -19.28 -35.82 -12.85
CA GLN A 200 -20.13 -34.67 -13.13
C GLN A 200 -20.12 -33.65 -11.99
N ALA A 201 -20.07 -34.08 -10.73
CA ALA A 201 -19.97 -33.17 -9.60
C ALA A 201 -18.63 -32.43 -9.61
N GLU A 202 -17.53 -33.11 -9.92
CA GLU A 202 -16.20 -32.53 -10.07
C GLU A 202 -16.17 -31.50 -11.22
N GLU A 203 -16.75 -31.82 -12.37
CA GLU A 203 -16.86 -30.88 -13.49
C GLU A 203 -17.64 -29.62 -13.09
N ARG A 204 -18.78 -29.76 -12.41
CA ARG A 204 -19.57 -28.63 -11.92
C ARG A 204 -18.79 -27.75 -10.95
N VAL A 205 -18.03 -28.36 -10.03
CA VAL A 205 -17.17 -27.61 -9.09
C VAL A 205 -16.04 -26.90 -9.84
N GLY A 206 -15.41 -27.57 -10.82
CA GLY A 206 -14.39 -26.97 -11.67
C GLY A 206 -14.89 -25.74 -12.44
N GLN A 207 -16.07 -25.84 -13.07
CA GLN A 207 -16.71 -24.73 -13.78
C GLN A 207 -17.04 -23.56 -12.82
N ARG A 208 -17.58 -23.84 -11.64
CA ARG A 208 -17.85 -22.81 -10.62
C ARG A 208 -16.58 -22.11 -10.14
N LEU A 209 -15.50 -22.86 -9.90
CA LEU A 209 -14.22 -22.28 -9.49
C LEU A 209 -13.61 -21.39 -10.56
N LEU A 210 -13.73 -21.78 -11.84
CA LEU A 210 -13.31 -20.93 -12.96
C LEU A 210 -14.14 -19.64 -13.02
N GLY A 211 -15.46 -19.73 -12.84
CA GLY A 211 -16.35 -18.58 -12.76
C GLY A 211 -15.96 -17.62 -11.63
N LEU A 212 -15.82 -18.14 -10.40
CA LEU A 212 -15.39 -17.36 -9.24
C LEU A 212 -14.00 -16.74 -9.41
N GLN A 213 -13.08 -17.44 -10.07
CA GLN A 213 -11.75 -16.90 -10.36
C GLN A 213 -11.82 -15.75 -11.38
N GLY A 214 -12.74 -15.83 -12.36
CA GLY A 214 -13.04 -14.74 -13.29
C GLY A 214 -13.62 -13.53 -12.56
N GLU A 215 -14.69 -13.73 -11.79
CA GLU A 215 -15.32 -12.68 -10.98
C GLU A 215 -14.32 -12.01 -10.02
N LYS A 216 -13.46 -12.80 -9.37
CA LYS A 216 -12.39 -12.28 -8.51
C LYS A 216 -11.39 -11.42 -9.30
N SER A 217 -11.01 -11.85 -10.50
CA SER A 217 -10.10 -11.08 -11.36
C SER A 217 -10.73 -9.77 -11.83
N ASP A 218 -12.04 -9.77 -12.11
CA ASP A 218 -12.78 -8.59 -12.54
C ASP A 218 -12.95 -7.60 -11.40
N ALA A 219 -13.30 -8.09 -10.21
CA ALA A 219 -13.35 -7.28 -9.00
C ALA A 219 -11.99 -6.67 -8.65
N ALA A 220 -10.89 -7.43 -8.80
CA ALA A 220 -9.54 -6.91 -8.58
C ALA A 220 -9.18 -5.76 -9.55
N ARG A 221 -9.55 -5.90 -10.84
CA ARG A 221 -9.37 -4.81 -11.82
C ARG A 221 -10.22 -3.58 -11.49
N GLY A 222 -11.45 -3.78 -11.01
CA GLY A 222 -12.31 -2.68 -10.56
C GLY A 222 -11.74 -1.93 -9.34
N LEU A 223 -11.18 -2.67 -8.37
CA LEU A 223 -10.47 -2.10 -7.23
C LEU A 223 -9.24 -1.28 -7.65
N GLU A 224 -8.44 -1.80 -8.57
CA GLU A 224 -7.27 -1.08 -9.09
C GLU A 224 -7.66 0.21 -9.82
N ALA A 225 -8.74 0.18 -10.62
CA ALA A 225 -9.25 1.38 -11.28
C ALA A 225 -9.74 2.44 -10.27
N LEU A 226 -10.49 2.02 -9.23
CA LEU A 226 -10.93 2.91 -8.15
C LEU A 226 -9.76 3.49 -7.37
N GLU A 227 -8.72 2.70 -7.11
CA GLU A 227 -7.50 3.17 -6.45
C GLU A 227 -6.79 4.24 -7.28
N GLN A 228 -6.67 4.05 -8.59
CA GLN A 228 -6.10 5.04 -9.50
C GLN A 228 -6.93 6.34 -9.52
N ASP A 229 -8.25 6.25 -9.54
CA ASP A 229 -9.12 7.42 -9.51
C ASP A 229 -9.04 8.17 -8.17
N LEU A 230 -8.94 7.44 -7.05
CA LEU A 230 -8.69 8.03 -5.75
C LEU A 230 -7.36 8.78 -5.72
N GLN A 231 -6.28 8.17 -6.22
CA GLN A 231 -4.96 8.81 -6.30
C GLN A 231 -5.00 10.08 -7.16
N ARG A 232 -5.70 10.06 -8.30
CA ARG A 232 -5.91 11.27 -9.13
C ARG A 232 -6.67 12.35 -8.38
N SER A 233 -7.72 12.00 -7.63
CA SER A 233 -8.47 12.97 -6.85
C SER A 233 -7.65 13.56 -5.70
N VAL A 234 -6.84 12.74 -5.03
CA VAL A 234 -5.93 13.21 -3.97
C VAL A 234 -4.90 14.19 -4.54
N ALA A 235 -4.30 13.88 -5.69
CA ALA A 235 -3.34 14.79 -6.33
C ALA A 235 -3.99 16.14 -6.70
N LYS A 236 -5.22 16.12 -7.23
CA LYS A 236 -5.98 17.35 -7.52
C LYS A 236 -6.31 18.16 -6.27
N ASN A 237 -6.67 17.48 -5.17
CA ASN A 237 -6.93 18.17 -3.90
C ASN A 237 -5.65 18.83 -3.37
N GLN A 238 -4.49 18.15 -3.47
CA GLN A 238 -3.21 18.73 -3.05
C GLN A 238 -2.83 19.97 -3.89
N THR A 239 -3.10 19.96 -5.20
CA THR A 239 -2.85 21.15 -6.04
C THR A 239 -3.78 22.30 -5.67
N MET A 240 -5.07 22.02 -5.47
CA MET A 240 -6.05 23.03 -5.03
C MET A 240 -5.71 23.60 -3.64
N GLU A 241 -5.23 22.78 -2.72
CA GLU A 241 -4.82 23.23 -1.39
C GLU A 241 -3.57 24.13 -1.45
N ALA A 242 -2.63 23.82 -2.34
CA ALA A 242 -1.48 24.70 -2.59
C ALA A 242 -1.91 26.05 -3.20
N GLU A 243 -2.86 26.04 -4.15
CA GLU A 243 -3.44 27.26 -4.73
C GLU A 243 -4.17 28.10 -3.67
N LEU A 244 -4.96 27.48 -2.81
CA LEU A 244 -5.65 28.17 -1.72
C LEU A 244 -4.65 28.81 -0.74
N GLN A 245 -3.59 28.08 -0.35
CA GLN A 245 -2.55 28.64 0.52
C GLN A 245 -1.79 29.80 -0.14
N PHE A 246 -1.56 29.73 -1.46
CA PHE A 246 -0.96 30.82 -2.22
C PHE A 246 -1.86 32.06 -2.19
N LEU A 247 -3.14 31.91 -2.55
CA LEU A 247 -4.11 33.01 -2.56
C LEU A 247 -4.31 33.62 -1.17
N GLN A 248 -4.28 32.82 -0.10
CA GLN A 248 -4.35 33.32 1.27
C GLN A 248 -3.16 34.21 1.63
N ARG A 249 -1.94 33.85 1.20
CA ARG A 249 -0.75 34.68 1.43
C ARG A 249 -0.82 35.98 0.64
N GLU A 250 -1.28 35.92 -0.60
CA GLU A 250 -1.45 37.10 -1.45
C GLU A 250 -2.50 38.05 -0.86
N LEU A 251 -3.61 37.52 -0.36
CA LEU A 251 -4.65 38.30 0.32
C LEU A 251 -4.12 38.97 1.59
N GLU A 252 -3.32 38.28 2.41
CA GLU A 252 -2.72 38.89 3.60
C GLU A 252 -1.72 39.99 3.25
N SER A 253 -0.92 39.81 2.19
CA SER A 253 -0.02 40.85 1.68
C SER A 253 -0.77 42.06 1.15
N LEU A 254 -1.90 41.85 0.47
CA LEU A 254 -2.73 42.95 0.00
C LEU A 254 -3.35 43.69 1.17
N ARG A 255 -3.81 42.96 2.19
CA ARG A 255 -4.35 43.55 3.42
C ARG A 255 -3.32 44.39 4.16
N SER A 256 -2.06 43.95 4.26
CA SER A 256 -1.00 44.77 4.87
C SER A 256 -0.74 46.03 4.05
N SER A 257 -0.70 45.92 2.71
CA SER A 257 -0.53 47.09 1.85
C SER A 257 -1.70 48.08 1.94
N GLU A 258 -2.93 47.57 2.09
CA GLU A 258 -4.12 48.40 2.30
C GLU A 258 -4.02 49.15 3.64
N GLN A 259 -3.56 48.50 4.70
CA GLN A 259 -3.32 49.14 6.01
C GLN A 259 -2.23 50.21 5.94
N GLU A 260 -1.15 49.96 5.21
CA GLU A 260 -0.07 50.96 5.00
C GLU A 260 -0.60 52.19 4.25
N ILE A 261 -1.36 51.98 3.18
CA ILE A 261 -1.97 53.07 2.41
C ILE A 261 -2.96 53.87 3.27
N GLN A 262 -3.77 53.19 4.09
CA GLN A 262 -4.71 53.86 4.98
C GLN A 262 -3.98 54.74 6.02
N ALA A 263 -2.88 54.24 6.60
CA ALA A 263 -2.09 55.02 7.54
C ALA A 263 -1.48 56.28 6.89
N LEU A 264 -0.97 56.15 5.65
CA LEU A 264 -0.47 57.29 4.89
C LEU A 264 -1.58 58.30 4.55
N GLN A 265 -2.79 57.81 4.27
CA GLN A 265 -3.94 58.68 4.02
C GLN A 265 -4.30 59.48 5.29
N ASP A 266 -4.34 58.83 6.45
CA ASP A 266 -4.64 59.49 7.73
C ASP A 266 -3.58 60.55 8.08
N GLU A 267 -2.29 60.29 7.81
CA GLU A 267 -1.18 61.25 8.00
C GLU A 267 -1.34 62.49 7.11
N VAL A 268 -1.64 62.28 5.82
CA VAL A 268 -1.88 63.38 4.87
C VAL A 268 -3.12 64.19 5.27
N ASP A 269 -4.17 63.53 5.76
CA ASP A 269 -5.39 64.20 6.20
C ASP A 269 -5.12 65.04 7.47
N GLU A 270 -4.31 64.59 8.42
CA GLU A 270 -3.87 65.38 9.59
C GLU A 270 -3.10 66.63 9.16
N ASP A 271 -2.11 66.47 8.27
CA ASP A 271 -1.33 67.60 7.74
C ASP A 271 -2.21 68.62 7.01
N THR A 272 -3.17 68.14 6.22
CA THR A 272 -4.06 68.99 5.42
C THR A 272 -5.14 69.68 6.25
N THR A 273 -5.64 69.01 7.29
CA THR A 273 -6.78 69.52 8.09
C THR A 273 -6.34 70.33 9.31
N GLU A 274 -5.20 70.04 9.92
CA GLU A 274 -4.75 70.71 11.15
C GLU A 274 -3.53 71.61 10.92
N VAL A 275 -2.46 71.07 10.32
CA VAL A 275 -1.16 71.76 10.25
C VAL A 275 -1.19 72.89 9.23
N ILE A 276 -1.67 72.62 8.01
CA ILE A 276 -1.70 73.63 6.94
C ILE A 276 -2.62 74.81 7.30
N PRO A 277 -3.88 74.63 7.75
CA PRO A 277 -4.75 75.74 8.11
C PRO A 277 -4.25 76.55 9.30
N SER A 278 -3.65 75.90 10.31
CA SER A 278 -3.08 76.61 11.47
C SER A 278 -1.84 77.43 11.11
N ALA A 279 -0.95 76.91 10.25
CA ALA A 279 0.21 77.65 9.74
C ALA A 279 -0.22 78.88 8.90
N ILE A 280 -1.24 78.71 8.05
CA ILE A 280 -1.83 79.83 7.29
C ILE A 280 -2.43 80.85 8.26
N TYR A 281 -3.19 80.43 9.27
CA TYR A 281 -3.77 81.35 10.26
C TYR A 281 -2.68 82.11 11.03
N LEU A 282 -1.63 81.44 11.49
CA LEU A 282 -0.50 82.08 12.18
C LEU A 282 0.21 83.09 11.26
N ALA A 283 0.52 82.71 10.02
CA ALA A 283 1.13 83.63 9.05
C ALA A 283 0.24 84.85 8.79
N GLN A 284 -1.08 84.65 8.66
CA GLN A 284 -2.04 85.73 8.52
C GLN A 284 -2.12 86.61 9.78
N LEU A 285 -2.09 86.01 10.97
CA LEU A 285 -2.13 86.73 12.24
C LEU A 285 -0.89 87.60 12.41
N TYR A 286 0.31 87.05 12.17
CA TYR A 286 1.56 87.82 12.19
C TYR A 286 1.50 88.99 11.20
N TYR A 287 0.98 88.77 9.99
CA TYR A 287 0.78 89.85 9.03
C TYR A 287 -0.26 90.88 9.50
N LYS A 288 -1.36 90.46 10.14
CA LYS A 288 -2.38 91.38 10.64
C LYS A 288 -1.87 92.24 11.78
N VAL A 289 -1.06 91.69 12.67
CA VAL A 289 -0.45 92.37 13.82
C VAL A 289 0.68 93.28 13.38
N THR A 290 1.62 92.77 12.59
CA THR A 290 2.83 93.53 12.23
C THR A 290 2.65 94.39 10.99
N LYS A 291 1.72 94.04 10.09
CA LYS A 291 1.60 94.60 8.73
C LYS A 291 2.87 94.50 7.90
N ILE A 292 3.80 93.61 8.24
CA ILE A 292 5.05 93.41 7.51
C ILE A 292 4.91 92.21 6.58
N LYS A 293 5.25 92.40 5.30
CA LYS A 293 5.42 91.32 4.33
C LYS A 293 6.90 91.14 4.01
N TRP A 294 7.42 89.95 4.26
CA TRP A 294 8.81 89.61 3.99
C TRP A 294 9.05 89.18 2.54
N GLU A 295 10.21 89.53 2.00
CA GLU A 295 10.70 89.01 0.72
C GLU A 295 11.44 87.69 0.95
N ILE A 296 11.00 86.63 0.28
CA ILE A 296 11.51 85.27 0.50
C ILE A 296 12.84 85.06 -0.24
N ASP A 297 13.04 85.73 -1.37
CA ASP A 297 14.21 85.56 -2.24
C ASP A 297 15.32 86.56 -1.89
N THR A 298 15.88 86.45 -0.68
CA THR A 298 16.94 87.35 -0.19
C THR A 298 18.22 86.61 0.19
N GLU A 299 19.35 87.34 0.23
CA GLU A 299 20.66 86.77 0.57
C GLU A 299 20.69 86.23 2.02
N PRO A 300 21.34 85.09 2.29
CA PRO A 300 21.40 84.52 3.64
C PRO A 300 22.10 85.50 4.59
N GLY A 301 21.32 86.11 5.49
CA GLY A 301 21.83 87.08 6.47
C GLY A 301 21.27 88.50 6.32
N THR A 302 20.50 88.81 5.28
CA THR A 302 19.81 90.08 5.14
C THR A 302 18.29 89.87 5.19
N LEU A 303 17.63 90.51 6.15
CA LEU A 303 16.19 90.50 6.29
C LEU A 303 15.61 91.68 5.51
N LYS A 304 14.88 91.40 4.42
CA LYS A 304 14.17 92.43 3.62
C LYS A 304 12.67 92.20 3.63
N GLY A 305 11.91 93.28 3.77
CA GLY A 305 10.47 93.26 3.73
C GLY A 305 9.87 94.64 3.58
N VAL A 306 8.55 94.72 3.58
CA VAL A 306 7.81 95.99 3.48
C VAL A 306 6.77 96.03 4.59
N HIS A 307 6.78 97.11 5.37
CA HIS A 307 5.75 97.42 6.36
C HIS A 307 4.64 98.26 5.72
N TYR A 308 3.39 97.83 5.85
CA TYR A 308 2.21 98.52 5.34
C TYR A 308 1.47 99.27 6.47
N GLY A 309 1.90 100.50 6.75
CA GLY A 309 1.19 101.41 7.67
C GLY A 309 -0.06 102.04 7.05
N GLU A 310 -0.78 102.87 7.81
CA GLU A 310 -2.05 103.49 7.36
C GLU A 310 -1.89 104.42 6.14
N ASP A 311 -0.77 105.14 6.03
CA ASP A 311 -0.57 106.14 4.97
C ASP A 311 0.62 105.88 4.03
N LEU A 312 1.62 105.08 4.44
CA LEU A 312 2.82 104.83 3.63
C LEU A 312 3.42 103.43 3.85
N ALA A 313 3.76 102.76 2.74
CA ALA A 313 4.52 101.53 2.76
C ALA A 313 6.02 101.82 2.95
N SER A 314 6.62 101.29 4.02
CA SER A 314 8.02 101.53 4.37
C SER A 314 8.87 100.27 4.11
N PRO A 315 9.92 100.34 3.27
CA PRO A 315 10.82 99.23 3.06
C PRO A 315 11.70 99.01 4.31
N ILE A 316 11.85 97.74 4.70
CA ILE A 316 12.70 97.28 5.79
C ILE A 316 13.88 96.54 5.16
N THR A 317 15.10 96.92 5.52
CA THR A 317 16.32 96.18 5.17
C THR A 317 17.22 96.14 6.40
N VAL A 318 17.45 94.95 6.93
CA VAL A 318 18.24 94.75 8.16
C VAL A 318 19.26 93.65 7.94
N ASP A 319 20.54 93.95 8.15
CA ASP A 319 21.61 92.94 8.11
C ASP A 319 21.71 92.24 9.46
N THR A 320 21.27 90.98 9.50
CA THR A 320 21.18 90.16 10.72
C THR A 320 22.53 89.80 11.33
N THR A 321 23.62 89.95 10.57
CA THR A 321 25.01 89.74 11.03
C THR A 321 25.56 90.93 11.81
N SER A 322 24.97 92.12 11.62
CA SER A 322 25.48 93.39 12.16
C SER A 322 24.84 93.79 13.50
N GLN A 323 23.69 93.22 13.84
CA GLN A 323 22.89 93.59 15.02
C GLN A 323 22.52 92.38 15.86
N SER A 324 22.28 92.61 17.16
CA SER A 324 21.79 91.55 18.07
C SER A 324 20.33 91.21 17.79
N LYS A 325 19.92 89.96 18.03
CA LYS A 325 18.53 89.50 17.81
C LYS A 325 17.49 90.36 18.53
N CYS A 326 17.77 90.78 19.77
CA CYS A 326 16.87 91.64 20.54
C CYS A 326 16.73 93.03 19.91
N ALA A 327 17.83 93.65 19.48
CA ALA A 327 17.80 94.95 18.83
C ALA A 327 17.00 94.93 17.52
N ILE A 328 17.10 93.83 16.76
CA ILE A 328 16.30 93.62 15.54
C ILE A 328 14.81 93.52 15.91
N SER A 329 14.46 92.74 16.93
CA SER A 329 13.06 92.62 17.37
C SER A 329 12.48 93.96 17.85
N ASP A 330 13.21 94.71 18.68
CA ASP A 330 12.76 96.01 19.19
C ASP A 330 12.56 97.01 18.04
N TYR A 331 13.47 97.00 17.06
CA TYR A 331 13.34 97.79 15.84
C TYR A 331 12.10 97.42 15.03
N LEU A 332 11.82 96.14 14.83
CA LEU A 332 10.66 95.69 14.08
C LEU A 332 9.34 96.01 14.80
N TRP A 333 9.29 95.88 16.13
CA TRP A 333 8.12 96.25 16.92
C TRP A 333 7.88 97.76 16.96
N SER A 334 8.90 98.60 16.76
CA SER A 334 8.73 100.05 16.68
C SER A 334 7.87 100.53 15.51
N PHE A 335 7.70 99.71 14.47
CA PHE A 335 6.82 100.02 13.32
C PHE A 335 5.34 99.76 13.62
N VAL A 336 5.04 98.94 14.62
CA VAL A 336 3.67 98.57 14.98
C VAL A 336 3.09 99.67 15.87
N SER A 337 2.01 100.31 15.43
CA SER A 337 1.34 101.35 16.23
C SER A 337 0.79 100.78 17.53
N THR A 338 0.97 101.51 18.63
CA THR A 338 0.41 101.20 19.96
C THR A 338 -0.86 101.99 20.26
N ASP A 339 -1.35 102.76 19.29
CA ASP A 339 -2.56 103.57 19.43
C ASP A 339 -3.80 102.67 19.26
N TRP A 340 -4.72 102.71 20.23
CA TRP A 340 -5.89 101.81 20.34
C TRP A 340 -7.22 102.48 20.00
#